data_AF-A0ABD1W0M7-F1
#
_entry.id   AF-A0ABD1W0M7-F1
#
_cell.length_a   1.000
_cell.length_b   1.000
_cell.length_c   1.000
_cell.angle_alpha   90.00
_cell.angle_beta   90.00
_cell.angle_gamma   90.00
#
_symmetry.space_group_name_H-M   'P 1'
#
loop_
_entity.id
_entity.type
_entity.pdbx_description
1 polymer ?
#
loop_
_entity_poly.entity_id
_entity_poly.type
_entity_poly.pdbx_seq_one_letter_code
_entity_poly.pdbx_strand_id
1 'polypeptide(L)'
;MIWDILPSLSLKPLSSLEELSNLNLLGKLQKLPERDQFPPNIKVLTLSVSHLVNDPMPILGQLPSLTVLRLLANSYRGKKIVCPQGTFKELRVLNLWMLKDLEEWELEEGAMEKLKELNIRCCSNLNNILIGCKGRKSVSRMRDASKTNN
;
A
#
# COMPACT_ATOMS: atom_id res chain seq x y z
N MET A 1 -16.71 -14.23 9.60
CA MET A 1 -17.31 -13.91 8.28
C MET A 1 -16.47 -14.67 7.26
N ILE A 2 -17.07 -15.32 6.24
CA ILE A 2 -16.53 -16.47 5.46
C ILE A 2 -15.07 -16.33 4.93
N TRP A 3 -14.53 -15.12 4.82
CA TRP A 3 -13.15 -14.81 4.40
C TRP A 3 -12.05 -15.33 5.33
N ASP A 4 -12.32 -15.56 6.62
CA ASP A 4 -11.34 -16.10 7.57
C ASP A 4 -10.98 -17.58 7.30
N ILE A 5 -11.82 -18.26 6.50
CA ILE A 5 -11.70 -19.70 6.18
C ILE A 5 -10.92 -19.91 4.87
N LEU A 6 -10.62 -18.85 4.11
CA LEU A 6 -9.87 -18.99 2.86
C LEU A 6 -8.42 -19.45 3.14
N PRO A 7 -7.94 -20.48 2.42
CA PRO A 7 -6.55 -20.88 2.52
C PRO A 7 -5.64 -19.73 2.07
N SER A 8 -4.54 -19.53 2.78
CA SER A 8 -3.51 -18.59 2.38
C SER A 8 -2.82 -19.08 1.11
N LEU A 9 -2.71 -18.20 0.12
CA LEU A 9 -1.93 -18.42 -1.07
C LEU A 9 -0.44 -18.23 -0.76
N SER A 10 0.36 -19.11 -1.32
CA SER A 10 1.82 -18.98 -1.37
C SER A 10 2.24 -18.58 -2.77
N LEU A 11 2.89 -17.43 -2.89
CA LEU A 11 3.37 -16.92 -4.17
C LEU A 11 4.76 -17.49 -4.45
N LYS A 12 4.89 -18.15 -5.60
CA LYS A 12 6.20 -18.48 -6.15
C LYS A 12 6.90 -17.20 -6.63
N PRO A 13 8.24 -17.17 -6.73
CA PRO A 13 8.94 -16.06 -7.35
C PRO A 13 8.38 -15.77 -8.75
N LEU A 14 8.14 -14.50 -9.02
CA LEU A 14 7.54 -13.98 -10.24
C LEU A 14 8.57 -13.15 -11.06
N SER A 15 9.84 -13.19 -10.67
CA SER A 15 10.93 -12.39 -11.24
C SER A 15 11.25 -12.70 -12.69
N SER A 16 10.89 -13.89 -13.20
CA SER A 16 11.05 -14.26 -14.61
C SER A 16 9.99 -13.65 -15.54
N LEU A 17 8.96 -13.01 -15.00
CA LEU A 17 7.87 -12.41 -15.78
C LEU A 17 8.23 -10.99 -16.22
N GLU A 18 9.28 -10.84 -17.03
CA GLU A 18 9.89 -9.53 -17.36
C GLU A 18 8.93 -8.53 -18.04
N GLU A 19 7.97 -9.04 -18.80
CA GLU A 19 6.94 -8.26 -19.49
C GLU A 19 5.75 -7.88 -18.59
N LEU A 20 5.66 -8.46 -17.39
CA LEU A 20 4.54 -8.22 -16.49
C LEU A 20 4.65 -6.85 -15.83
N SER A 21 3.83 -5.92 -16.30
CA SER A 21 3.75 -4.55 -15.77
C SER A 21 2.60 -4.33 -14.79
N ASN A 22 1.55 -5.16 -14.85
CA ASN A 22 0.36 -5.03 -14.01
C ASN A 22 0.12 -6.34 -13.26
N LEU A 23 0.11 -6.29 -11.93
CA LEU A 23 -0.13 -7.43 -11.06
C LEU A 23 -1.30 -7.14 -10.11
N ASN A 24 -2.32 -8.01 -10.13
CA ASN A 24 -3.45 -7.95 -9.22
C ASN A 24 -3.54 -9.26 -8.43
N LEU A 25 -3.41 -9.17 -7.12
CA LEU A 25 -3.44 -10.30 -6.20
C LEU A 25 -4.70 -10.19 -5.34
N LEU A 26 -5.63 -11.13 -5.57
CA LEU A 26 -6.86 -11.26 -4.81
C LEU A 26 -6.81 -12.50 -3.94
N GLY A 27 -7.04 -12.32 -2.64
CA GLY A 27 -7.11 -13.39 -1.65
C GLY A 27 -5.95 -13.36 -0.66
N LYS A 28 -6.11 -14.14 0.42
CA LYS A 28 -5.22 -14.17 1.57
C LYS A 28 -3.82 -14.61 1.15
N LEU A 29 -2.79 -13.85 1.54
CA LEU A 29 -1.39 -14.21 1.29
C LEU A 29 -0.76 -14.70 2.58
N GLN A 30 0.08 -15.73 2.50
CA GLN A 30 0.86 -16.16 3.67
C GLN A 30 1.90 -15.10 4.04
N LYS A 31 2.59 -14.55 3.03
CA LYS A 31 3.52 -13.44 3.14
C LYS A 31 3.64 -12.72 1.80
N LEU A 32 4.15 -11.50 1.83
CA LEU A 32 4.59 -10.80 0.64
C LEU A 32 5.89 -11.44 0.12
N PRO A 33 6.10 -11.56 -1.21
CA PRO A 33 7.40 -11.89 -1.77
C PRO A 33 8.47 -10.86 -1.40
N GLU A 34 9.73 -11.26 -1.42
CA GLU A 34 10.85 -10.32 -1.31
C GLU A 34 10.97 -9.45 -2.58
N ARG A 35 11.67 -8.33 -2.50
CA ARG A 35 11.80 -7.36 -3.61
C ARG A 35 12.31 -7.99 -4.90
N ASP A 36 13.26 -8.92 -4.82
CA ASP A 36 13.88 -9.62 -5.95
C ASP A 36 13.00 -10.72 -6.54
N GLN A 37 11.93 -11.10 -5.86
CA GLN A 37 10.94 -12.09 -6.31
C GLN A 37 9.79 -11.45 -7.09
N PHE A 38 9.67 -10.13 -7.10
CA PHE A 38 8.73 -9.41 -7.94
C PHE A 38 9.23 -9.26 -9.38
N PRO A 39 8.33 -9.22 -10.37
CA PRO A 39 8.72 -8.91 -11.74
C PRO A 39 9.38 -7.52 -11.81
N PRO A 40 10.49 -7.39 -12.55
CA PRO A 40 11.34 -6.21 -12.50
C PRO A 40 10.66 -4.92 -13.00
N ASN A 41 9.67 -5.06 -13.88
CA ASN A 41 9.01 -3.96 -14.58
C ASN A 41 7.58 -3.68 -14.10
N ILE A 42 7.20 -4.13 -12.90
CA ILE A 42 5.87 -3.83 -12.36
C ILE A 42 5.67 -2.33 -12.21
N LYS A 43 4.62 -1.83 -12.86
CA LYS A 43 4.14 -0.45 -12.80
C LYS A 43 2.90 -0.31 -11.95
N VAL A 44 2.04 -1.33 -11.93
CA VAL A 44 0.76 -1.34 -11.22
C VAL A 44 0.67 -2.57 -10.34
N LEU A 45 0.54 -2.37 -9.03
CA LEU A 45 0.32 -3.44 -8.07
C LEU A 45 -0.99 -3.21 -7.31
N THR A 46 -1.85 -4.23 -7.29
CA THR A 46 -3.06 -4.25 -6.48
C THR A 46 -3.04 -5.46 -5.56
N LEU A 47 -3.16 -5.21 -4.25
CA LEU A 47 -3.37 -6.22 -3.22
C LEU A 47 -4.79 -6.08 -2.71
N SER A 48 -5.58 -7.14 -2.79
CA SER A 48 -6.96 -7.16 -2.31
C SER A 48 -7.22 -8.39 -1.46
N VAL A 49 -7.79 -8.20 -0.26
CA VAL A 49 -8.11 -9.31 0.67
C VAL A 49 -6.87 -10.14 1.02
N SER A 50 -5.68 -9.53 0.94
CA SER A 50 -4.39 -10.19 1.21
C SER A 50 -4.14 -10.48 2.68
N HIS A 51 -4.79 -9.76 3.59
CA HIS A 51 -4.71 -9.97 5.04
C HIS A 51 -3.27 -9.95 5.58
N LEU A 52 -2.39 -9.14 5.00
CA LEU A 52 -1.02 -8.98 5.47
C LEU A 52 -1.02 -8.31 6.85
N VAL A 53 -0.26 -8.86 7.79
CA VAL A 53 -0.11 -8.29 9.14
C VAL A 53 1.18 -7.48 9.24
N ASN A 54 2.22 -7.89 8.53
CA ASN A 54 3.47 -7.14 8.42
C ASN A 54 3.32 -6.02 7.40
N ASP A 55 3.94 -4.88 7.69
CA ASP A 55 3.91 -3.71 6.82
C ASP A 55 4.52 -4.05 5.44
N PRO A 56 3.75 -3.94 4.34
CA PRO A 56 4.27 -4.22 3.01
C PRO A 56 5.13 -3.07 2.45
N MET A 57 5.04 -1.86 2.99
CA MET A 57 5.62 -0.65 2.40
C MET A 57 7.16 -0.71 2.25
N PRO A 58 7.94 -1.25 3.19
CA PRO A 58 9.40 -1.36 3.03
C PRO A 58 9.82 -2.19 1.81
N ILE A 59 9.06 -3.23 1.46
CA ILE A 59 9.35 -4.07 0.29
C ILE A 59 8.82 -3.41 -0.99
N LEU A 60 7.55 -2.99 -0.97
CA LEU A 60 6.89 -2.41 -2.14
C LEU A 60 7.53 -1.08 -2.57
N GLY A 61 8.05 -0.33 -1.61
CA GLY A 61 8.74 0.94 -1.84
C GLY A 61 10.07 0.81 -2.57
N GLN A 62 10.65 -0.40 -2.62
CA GLN A 62 11.88 -0.68 -3.36
C GLN A 62 11.64 -1.09 -4.82
N LEU A 63 10.37 -1.23 -5.25
CA LEU A 63 10.04 -1.57 -6.63
C LEU A 63 10.30 -0.35 -7.53
N PRO A 64 11.28 -0.43 -8.46
CA PRO A 64 11.83 0.76 -9.12
C PRO A 64 10.86 1.42 -10.09
N SER A 65 9.97 0.63 -10.71
CA SER A 65 9.03 1.08 -11.74
C SER A 65 7.61 1.27 -11.24
N LEU A 66 7.37 1.08 -9.93
CA LEU A 66 6.02 1.08 -9.37
C LEU A 66 5.42 2.49 -9.40
N THR A 67 4.40 2.69 -10.23
CA THR A 67 3.70 3.97 -10.41
C THR A 67 2.35 4.03 -9.72
N VAL A 68 1.70 2.87 -9.54
CA VAL A 68 0.38 2.76 -8.92
C VAL A 68 0.37 1.62 -7.91
N LEU A 69 0.03 1.94 -6.67
CA LEU A 69 -0.16 0.97 -5.60
C LEU A 69 -1.59 1.06 -5.06
N ARG A 70 -2.24 -0.09 -4.94
CA ARG A 70 -3.59 -0.22 -4.38
C ARG A 70 -3.61 -1.27 -3.28
N LEU A 71 -3.93 -0.86 -2.06
CA LEU A 71 -4.18 -1.72 -0.90
C LEU A 71 -5.68 -1.67 -0.59
N LEU A 72 -6.39 -2.75 -0.90
CA LEU A 72 -7.85 -2.79 -0.94
C LEU A 72 -8.42 -3.88 -0.02
N ALA A 73 -9.55 -3.60 0.62
CA ALA A 73 -10.40 -4.57 1.33
C ALA A 73 -9.61 -5.52 2.25
N ASN A 74 -9.21 -5.05 3.43
CA ASN A 74 -8.41 -5.82 4.40
C ASN A 74 -7.11 -6.40 3.81
N SER A 75 -6.54 -5.83 2.74
CA SER A 75 -5.24 -6.28 2.22
C SER A 75 -4.11 -6.13 3.25
N TYR A 76 -4.26 -5.16 4.16
CA TYR A 76 -3.42 -4.95 5.32
C TYR A 76 -4.29 -4.93 6.58
N ARG A 77 -3.86 -5.67 7.62
CA ARG A 77 -4.52 -5.81 8.93
C ARG A 77 -3.60 -5.44 10.10
N GLY A 78 -2.40 -4.96 9.81
CA GLY A 78 -1.55 -4.36 10.83
C GLY A 78 -2.01 -2.93 11.17
N LYS A 79 -1.48 -2.41 12.27
CA LYS A 79 -1.90 -1.11 12.83
C LYS A 79 -1.10 0.08 12.32
N LYS A 80 0.13 -0.14 11.86
CA LYS A 80 1.05 0.93 11.47
C LYS A 80 1.67 0.63 10.12
N ILE A 81 1.73 1.62 9.24
CA ILE A 81 2.58 1.57 8.05
C ILE A 81 3.65 2.66 8.13
N VAL A 82 4.87 2.32 7.72
CA VAL A 82 6.00 3.23 7.62
C VAL A 82 6.49 3.18 6.18
N CYS A 83 6.58 4.34 5.56
CA CYS A 83 7.15 4.51 4.24
C CYS A 83 8.56 5.10 4.43
N PRO A 84 9.63 4.27 4.34
CA PRO A 84 10.98 4.71 4.67
C PRO A 84 11.49 5.78 3.71
N GLN A 85 12.47 6.56 4.16
CA GLN A 85 13.11 7.60 3.37
C GLN A 85 13.62 7.06 2.02
N GLY A 86 13.37 7.82 0.94
CA GLY A 86 13.85 7.50 -0.40
C GLY A 86 13.15 6.32 -1.09
N THR A 87 12.07 5.78 -0.50
CA THR A 87 11.24 4.74 -1.12
C THR A 87 10.16 5.32 -2.04
N PHE A 88 9.60 4.48 -2.91
CA PHE A 88 8.51 4.83 -3.84
C PHE A 88 8.87 5.93 -4.85
N LYS A 89 10.06 5.83 -5.45
CA LYS A 89 10.64 6.85 -6.35
C LYS A 89 9.77 7.24 -7.55
N GLU A 90 9.01 6.30 -8.10
CA GLU A 90 8.13 6.52 -9.25
C GLU A 90 6.63 6.52 -8.92
N LEU A 91 6.27 6.38 -7.64
CA LEU A 91 4.87 6.24 -7.25
C LEU A 91 4.11 7.55 -7.50
N ARG A 92 3.03 7.45 -8.27
CA ARG A 92 2.16 8.58 -8.64
C ARG A 92 0.77 8.46 -8.05
N VAL A 93 0.28 7.25 -7.84
CA VAL A 93 -1.05 6.98 -7.30
C VAL A 93 -0.97 5.97 -6.16
N LEU A 94 -1.49 6.36 -5.00
CA LEU A 94 -1.68 5.47 -3.85
C LEU A 94 -3.17 5.41 -3.50
N ASN A 95 -3.71 4.20 -3.42
CA ASN A 95 -5.07 3.95 -2.96
C ASN A 95 -5.07 3.02 -1.74
N LEU A 96 -5.58 3.54 -0.62
CA LEU A 96 -5.83 2.81 0.62
C LEU A 96 -7.35 2.74 0.82
N TRP A 97 -7.93 1.55 0.64
CA TRP A 97 -9.38 1.36 0.73
C TRP A 97 -9.74 0.22 1.67
N MET A 98 -10.61 0.50 2.65
CA MET A 98 -11.10 -0.47 3.63
C MET A 98 -9.96 -1.15 4.41
N LEU A 99 -8.97 -0.37 4.87
CA LEU A 99 -7.94 -0.82 5.81
C LEU A 99 -8.39 -0.46 7.23
N LYS A 100 -9.35 -1.22 7.76
CA LYS A 100 -10.04 -0.86 9.02
C LYS A 100 -9.15 -0.93 10.25
N ASP A 101 -8.15 -1.81 10.24
CA ASP A 101 -7.25 -2.05 11.37
C ASP A 101 -6.06 -1.05 11.40
N LEU A 102 -5.87 -0.27 10.33
CA LEU A 102 -4.80 0.71 10.21
C LEU A 102 -5.08 1.92 11.11
N GLU A 103 -4.16 2.24 12.01
CA GLU A 103 -4.25 3.31 13.01
C GLU A 103 -3.25 4.44 12.70
N GLU A 104 -2.02 4.08 12.31
CA GLU A 104 -0.91 5.02 12.08
C GLU A 104 -0.32 4.88 10.67
N TRP A 105 -0.07 6.02 10.03
CA TRP A 105 0.71 6.09 8.80
C TRP A 105 1.85 7.09 8.95
N GLU A 106 3.08 6.59 8.88
CA GLU A 106 4.31 7.37 8.89
C GLU A 106 4.92 7.43 7.49
N LEU A 107 5.18 8.65 7.01
CA LEU A 107 5.85 8.95 5.76
C LEU A 107 7.16 9.68 6.08
N GLU A 108 8.28 9.00 5.94
CA GLU A 108 9.59 9.61 6.17
C GLU A 108 9.96 10.62 5.07
N GLU A 109 10.90 11.51 5.37
CA GLU A 109 11.35 12.55 4.45
C GLU A 109 11.87 11.94 3.14
N GLY A 110 11.42 12.47 2.00
CA GLY A 110 11.82 11.99 0.67
C GLY A 110 11.17 10.67 0.22
N ALA A 111 10.20 10.14 0.96
CA ALA A 111 9.35 9.06 0.47
C ALA A 111 8.25 9.60 -0.46
N MET A 112 7.93 8.86 -1.53
CA MET A 112 6.81 9.17 -2.45
C MET A 112 6.84 10.57 -3.08
N GLU A 113 8.03 11.10 -3.42
CA GLU A 113 8.20 12.48 -3.92
C GLU A 113 7.40 12.81 -5.20
N LYS A 114 7.06 11.79 -6.00
CA LYS A 114 6.30 11.96 -7.27
C LYS A 114 4.79 11.71 -7.12
N LEU A 115 4.29 11.57 -5.90
CA LEU A 115 2.89 11.27 -5.64
C LEU A 115 1.99 12.41 -6.15
N LYS A 116 1.05 12.06 -7.02
CA LYS A 116 0.07 12.99 -7.60
C LYS A 116 -1.32 12.79 -7.04
N GLU A 117 -1.65 11.56 -6.66
CA GLU A 117 -2.97 11.18 -6.20
C GLU A 117 -2.88 10.27 -4.99
N LEU A 118 -3.55 10.68 -3.92
CA LEU A 118 -3.71 9.91 -2.70
C LEU A 118 -5.20 9.74 -2.41
N ASN A 119 -5.67 8.49 -2.44
CA ASN A 119 -7.02 8.12 -2.06
C ASN A 119 -6.99 7.31 -0.79
N ILE A 120 -7.65 7.80 0.25
CA ILE A 120 -7.89 7.06 1.49
C ILE A 120 -9.41 6.99 1.69
N ARG A 121 -9.97 5.78 1.74
CA ARG A 121 -11.42 5.57 1.90
C ARG A 121 -11.68 4.43 2.86
N CYS A 122 -12.66 4.60 3.75
CA CYS A 122 -13.10 3.55 4.68
C CYS A 122 -11.97 2.99 5.59
N CYS A 123 -10.95 3.80 5.91
CA CYS A 123 -9.90 3.48 6.89
C CYS A 123 -10.26 4.14 8.22
N SER A 124 -11.32 3.66 8.87
CA SER A 124 -11.98 4.35 10.00
C SER A 124 -11.11 4.55 11.25
N ASN A 125 -10.09 3.70 11.44
CA ASN A 125 -9.21 3.78 12.61
C ASN A 125 -7.95 4.62 12.36
N LEU A 126 -7.70 5.04 11.11
CA LEU A 126 -6.52 5.84 10.76
C LEU A 126 -6.69 7.24 11.35
N ASN A 127 -6.06 7.49 12.48
CA ASN A 127 -6.17 8.73 13.24
C ASN A 127 -4.90 9.56 13.20
N ASN A 128 -3.76 8.95 12.86
CA ASN A 128 -2.45 9.59 12.87
C ASN A 128 -1.76 9.43 11.52
N ILE A 129 -1.49 10.55 10.85
CA ILE A 129 -0.60 10.61 9.68
C ILE A 129 0.60 11.50 10.07
N LEU A 130 1.78 10.87 10.17
CA LEU A 130 3.03 11.52 10.48
C LEU A 130 3.79 11.74 9.17
N ILE A 131 3.99 12.99 8.80
CA ILE A 131 4.80 13.34 7.62
C ILE A 131 6.12 13.90 8.14
N GLY A 132 7.22 13.29 7.73
CA GLY A 132 8.59 13.70 7.99
C GLY A 132 8.87 15.07 7.39
N CYS A 133 8.41 16.12 8.06
CA CYS A 133 8.73 17.50 7.76
C CYS A 133 9.71 18.00 8.82
N LYS A 134 10.93 18.35 8.43
CA LYS A 134 11.72 19.28 9.26
C LYS A 134 10.97 20.61 9.35
N GLY A 135 10.38 20.87 10.52
CA GLY A 135 9.91 22.19 10.93
C GLY A 135 8.75 22.77 10.12
N ARG A 136 7.53 22.30 10.37
CA ARG A 136 6.27 23.10 10.46
C ARG A 136 5.11 22.16 10.75
N LYS A 137 4.32 22.49 11.78
CA LYS A 137 3.04 21.83 12.03
C LYS A 137 2.18 21.97 10.79
N SER A 138 1.82 20.85 10.18
CA SER A 138 0.92 20.83 9.03
C SER A 138 -0.32 20.04 9.43
N VAL A 139 -1.38 20.77 9.80
CA VAL A 139 -2.74 20.21 9.88
C VAL A 139 -3.21 20.03 8.45
N SER A 140 -3.27 18.79 7.97
CA SER A 140 -3.88 18.49 6.67
C SER A 140 -5.35 18.11 6.89
N ARG A 141 -6.25 18.95 6.36
CA ARG A 141 -7.68 18.63 6.25
C ARG A 141 -7.84 17.42 5.34
N MET A 142 -8.19 16.28 5.93
CA MET A 142 -8.71 15.13 5.20
C MET A 142 -10.00 15.58 4.49
N ARG A 143 -10.08 15.41 3.17
CA ARG A 143 -11.38 15.44 2.48
C ARG A 143 -11.90 14.01 2.52
N ASP A 144 -12.89 13.77 3.38
CA ASP A 144 -13.77 12.62 3.26
C ASP A 144 -14.39 12.64 1.86
N ALA A 145 -14.03 11.68 1.02
CA ALA A 145 -14.70 11.45 -0.26
C ALA A 145 -16.08 10.77 -0.08
N SER A 146 -16.60 10.67 1.15
CA SER A 146 -17.91 10.08 1.47
C SER A 146 -19.10 11.04 1.33
N LYS A 147 -18.93 12.24 0.76
CA LYS A 147 -20.04 13.15 0.46
C LYS A 147 -20.03 13.70 -0.96
N THR A 148 -19.90 12.84 -1.96
CA THR A 148 -20.48 13.07 -3.29
C THR A 148 -20.62 11.74 -3.99
N ASN A 149 -21.79 11.11 -3.85
CA ASN A 149 -22.63 10.71 -4.98
C ASN A 149 -23.89 10.02 -4.46
N ASN A 150 -24.99 10.78 -4.62
CA ASN A 150 -26.38 10.37 -4.89
C ASN A 150 -26.95 9.17 -4.14
#